data_AF-A0A9P6IU65-F1
#
_entry.id   AF-A0A9P6IU65-F1
#
_cell.length_a   1.000
_cell.length_b   1.000
_cell.length_c   1.000
_cell.angle_alpha   90.00
_cell.angle_beta   90.00
_cell.angle_gamma   90.00
#
_symmetry.space_group_name_H-M   'P 1'
#
loop_
_entity.id
_entity.type
_entity.pdbx_description
1 polymer ?
#
loop_
_entity_poly.entity_id
_entity_poly.type
_entity_poly.pdbx_seq_one_letter_code
_entity_poly.pdbx_strand_id
1 'polypeptide(L)'
;MDFPKINVSSKADIQYITQIWRKALYDRLEQQYANRSDPRLLQEVQLMLDQWLENMVKMASAGIDINGIPYDEAIKNEDVEPLDESLTRRLQAQQQQVEELTLSVAERRKRVPEQVKMLLDDAIRRQSALADRIEFEPEEGKQTQNGDSDMKNG
;
A
#
# COMPACT_ATOMS: atom_id res chain seq x y z
N MET A 1 -9.48 -27.97 3.25
CA MET A 1 -8.98 -27.31 2.03
C MET A 1 -9.82 -26.07 1.86
N ASP A 2 -9.20 -24.89 1.90
CA ASP A 2 -9.90 -23.64 1.64
C ASP A 2 -10.07 -23.48 0.13
N PHE A 3 -11.32 -23.39 -0.32
CA PHE A 3 -11.62 -23.14 -1.72
C PHE A 3 -11.51 -21.64 -1.99
N PRO A 4 -10.98 -21.22 -3.16
CA PRO A 4 -10.89 -19.81 -3.51
C PRO A 4 -12.30 -19.22 -3.60
N LYS A 5 -12.56 -18.19 -2.80
CA LYS A 5 -13.83 -17.48 -2.80
C LYS A 5 -13.82 -16.33 -3.82
N ILE A 6 -14.97 -16.12 -4.45
CA ILE A 6 -15.17 -15.01 -5.38
C ILE A 6 -15.70 -13.84 -4.57
N ASN A 7 -15.03 -12.69 -4.66
CA ASN A 7 -15.47 -11.47 -3.98
C ASN A 7 -16.24 -10.59 -4.98
N VAL A 8 -17.44 -10.17 -4.60
CA VAL A 8 -18.34 -9.35 -5.43
C VAL A 8 -18.54 -8.01 -4.75
N SER A 9 -18.53 -6.93 -5.54
CA SER A 9 -18.57 -5.56 -5.03
C SER A 9 -19.95 -5.15 -4.49
N SER A 10 -21.04 -5.75 -4.99
CA SER A 10 -22.39 -5.42 -4.56
C SER A 10 -23.37 -6.59 -4.63
N LYS A 11 -24.34 -6.59 -3.71
CA LYS A 11 -25.54 -7.46 -3.76
C LYS A 11 -26.33 -7.24 -5.06
N ALA A 12 -26.35 -6.01 -5.57
CA ALA A 12 -27.04 -5.65 -6.81
C ALA A 12 -26.49 -6.42 -8.01
N ASP A 13 -25.17 -6.70 -8.04
CA ASP A 13 -24.53 -7.40 -9.15
C ASP A 13 -25.02 -8.84 -9.24
N ILE A 14 -25.15 -9.53 -8.09
CA ILE A 14 -25.64 -10.91 -8.06
C ILE A 14 -27.12 -10.97 -8.44
N GLN A 15 -27.92 -10.02 -7.96
CA GLN A 15 -29.32 -9.91 -8.36
C GLN A 15 -29.45 -9.64 -9.87
N TYR A 16 -28.61 -8.77 -10.41
CA TYR A 16 -28.59 -8.44 -11.84
C TYR A 16 -28.22 -9.65 -12.70
N ILE A 17 -27.17 -10.40 -12.33
CA ILE A 17 -26.77 -11.64 -13.02
C ILE A 17 -27.92 -12.66 -12.97
N THR A 18 -28.55 -12.83 -11.81
CA THR A 18 -29.67 -13.76 -11.63
C THR A 18 -30.85 -13.37 -12.54
N GLN A 19 -31.15 -12.07 -12.66
CA GLN A 19 -32.19 -11.57 -13.56
C GLN A 19 -31.85 -11.79 -15.04
N ILE A 20 -30.60 -11.59 -15.45
CA ILE A 20 -30.14 -11.89 -16.82
C ILE A 20 -30.35 -13.37 -17.13
N TRP A 21 -29.94 -14.26 -16.22
CA TRP A 21 -30.10 -15.70 -16.41
C TRP A 21 -31.57 -16.11 -16.47
N ARG A 22 -32.40 -15.60 -15.57
CA ARG A 22 -33.85 -15.82 -15.60
C ARG A 22 -34.45 -15.40 -16.94
N LYS A 23 -34.11 -14.19 -17.41
CA LYS A 23 -34.59 -13.69 -18.69
C LYS A 23 -34.14 -14.57 -19.86
N ALA A 24 -32.86 -14.92 -19.91
CA ALA A 24 -32.32 -15.78 -20.98
C ALA A 24 -32.96 -17.17 -21.00
N LEU A 25 -33.28 -17.74 -19.83
CA LEU A 25 -33.98 -19.02 -19.72
C LEU A 25 -35.41 -18.92 -20.25
N TYR A 26 -36.15 -17.87 -19.89
CA TYR A 26 -37.50 -17.66 -20.40
C TYR A 26 -37.53 -17.37 -21.89
N ASP A 27 -36.61 -16.54 -22.40
CA ASP A 27 -36.49 -16.27 -23.83
C ASP A 27 -36.23 -17.57 -24.62
N ARG A 28 -35.38 -18.47 -24.08
CA ARG A 28 -35.13 -19.79 -24.64
C ARG A 28 -36.35 -20.71 -24.61
N LEU A 29 -37.08 -20.71 -23.49
CA LEU A 29 -38.31 -21.49 -23.32
C LEU A 29 -39.35 -21.04 -24.35
N GLU A 30 -39.57 -19.74 -24.47
CA GLU A 30 -40.51 -19.15 -25.41
C GLU A 30 -40.14 -19.51 -26.85
N GLN A 31 -38.86 -19.37 -27.24
CA GLN A 31 -38.40 -19.75 -28.58
C GLN A 31 -38.64 -21.23 -28.93
N GLN A 32 -38.47 -22.15 -27.97
CA GLN A 32 -38.66 -23.58 -28.24
C GLN A 32 -40.13 -24.01 -28.26
N TYR A 33 -40.98 -23.31 -27.52
CA TYR A 33 -42.35 -23.75 -27.23
C TYR A 33 -43.44 -22.81 -27.72
N ALA A 34 -43.10 -21.69 -28.37
CA ALA A 34 -44.01 -20.66 -28.88
C ALA A 34 -45.21 -21.19 -29.69
N ASN A 35 -45.07 -22.34 -30.36
CA ASN A 35 -46.07 -22.84 -31.32
C ASN A 35 -46.76 -24.15 -30.93
N ARG A 36 -46.43 -24.81 -29.81
CA ARG A 36 -46.89 -26.20 -29.57
C ARG A 36 -47.23 -26.59 -28.12
N SER A 37 -47.11 -25.70 -27.13
CA SER A 37 -47.22 -26.12 -25.73
C SER A 37 -48.53 -25.74 -25.06
N ASP A 38 -49.03 -26.67 -24.24
CA ASP A 38 -50.11 -26.42 -23.28
C ASP A 38 -49.64 -25.32 -22.29
N PRO A 39 -50.41 -24.24 -22.10
CA PRO A 39 -50.09 -23.18 -21.15
C PRO A 39 -49.80 -23.70 -19.73
N ARG A 40 -50.47 -24.78 -19.31
CA ARG A 40 -50.27 -25.36 -17.97
C ARG A 40 -48.89 -26.01 -17.83
N LEU A 41 -48.47 -26.74 -18.86
CA LEU A 41 -47.14 -27.36 -18.90
C LEU A 41 -46.04 -26.29 -18.88
N LEU A 42 -46.23 -25.20 -19.64
CA LEU A 42 -45.28 -24.07 -19.63
C LEU A 42 -45.13 -23.46 -18.24
N GLN A 43 -46.24 -23.30 -17.53
CA GLN A 43 -46.23 -22.75 -16.17
C GLN A 43 -45.51 -23.67 -15.18
N GLU A 44 -45.70 -24.99 -15.28
CA GLU A 44 -44.96 -25.96 -14.47
C GLU A 44 -43.46 -25.95 -14.75
N VAL A 45 -43.07 -25.88 -16.03
CA VAL A 45 -41.64 -25.81 -16.42
C VAL A 45 -41.01 -24.50 -15.95
N GLN A 46 -41.73 -23.38 -16.04
CA GLN A 46 -41.25 -22.10 -15.50
C GLN A 46 -40.99 -22.20 -13.99
N LEU A 47 -41.92 -22.79 -13.24
CA LEU A 47 -41.75 -23.01 -11.80
C LEU A 47 -40.51 -23.87 -11.50
N MET A 48 -40.30 -24.95 -12.27
CA MET A 48 -39.11 -25.80 -12.11
C MET A 48 -37.81 -25.05 -12.43
N LEU A 49 -37.81 -24.19 -13.47
CA LEU A 49 -36.66 -23.37 -13.84
C LEU A 49 -36.33 -22.35 -12.75
N ASP A 50 -37.34 -21.73 -12.14
CA ASP A 50 -37.14 -20.81 -11.02
C ASP A 50 -36.55 -21.52 -9.80
N GLN A 51 -37.09 -22.69 -9.44
CA GLN A 51 -36.54 -23.49 -8.35
C GLN A 51 -35.11 -23.94 -8.65
N TRP A 52 -34.81 -24.31 -9.89
CA TRP A 52 -33.47 -24.69 -10.31
C TRP A 52 -32.50 -23.51 -10.19
N LEU A 53 -32.90 -22.32 -10.67
CA LEU A 53 -32.10 -21.10 -10.58
C LEU A 53 -31.82 -20.73 -9.12
N GLU A 54 -32.84 -20.77 -8.26
CA GLU A 54 -32.69 -20.50 -6.82
C GLU A 54 -31.74 -21.48 -6.14
N ASN A 55 -31.86 -22.78 -6.44
CA ASN A 55 -30.97 -23.80 -5.90
C ASN A 55 -29.53 -23.60 -6.38
N MET A 56 -29.34 -23.22 -7.64
CA MET A 56 -28.01 -22.97 -8.19
C MET A 56 -27.35 -21.74 -7.54
N VAL A 57 -28.09 -20.64 -7.36
CA VAL A 57 -27.61 -19.46 -6.62
C VAL A 57 -27.29 -19.81 -5.18
N LYS A 58 -28.11 -20.62 -4.52
CA LYS A 58 -27.87 -21.10 -3.15
C LYS A 58 -26.66 -22.03 -3.04
N MET A 59 -26.34 -22.81 -4.07
CA MET A 59 -25.11 -23.59 -4.09
C MET A 59 -23.88 -22.69 -4.30
N ALA A 60 -24.01 -21.68 -5.16
CA ALA A 60 -22.96 -20.72 -5.42
C ALA A 60 -22.69 -19.79 -4.23
N SER A 61 -23.69 -19.52 -3.38
CA SER A 61 -23.55 -18.60 -2.24
C SER A 61 -22.42 -18.96 -1.28
N ALA A 62 -22.16 -20.25 -1.08
CA ALA A 62 -21.08 -20.71 -0.20
C ALA A 62 -19.68 -20.33 -0.70
N GLY A 63 -19.53 -20.08 -2.01
CA GLY A 63 -18.27 -19.67 -2.65
C GLY A 63 -18.17 -18.18 -2.94
N ILE A 64 -19.17 -17.39 -2.53
CA ILE A 64 -19.25 -15.96 -2.82
C ILE A 64 -19.20 -15.16 -1.52
N ASP A 65 -18.28 -14.21 -1.47
CA ASP A 65 -18.28 -13.15 -0.46
C ASP A 65 -18.72 -11.84 -1.15
N ILE A 66 -19.53 -11.03 -0.48
CA ILE A 66 -19.89 -9.67 -0.91
C ILE A 66 -19.12 -8.72 -0.01
N ASN A 67 -18.15 -7.98 -0.56
CA ASN A 67 -17.29 -7.09 0.22
C ASN A 67 -16.60 -7.77 1.41
N GLY A 68 -16.21 -9.04 1.26
CA GLY A 68 -15.60 -9.84 2.33
C GLY A 68 -16.57 -10.37 3.40
N ILE A 69 -17.88 -10.13 3.24
CA ILE A 69 -18.94 -10.69 4.09
C ILE A 69 -19.52 -11.92 3.38
N PRO A 70 -19.72 -13.05 4.07
CA PRO A 70 -20.39 -14.21 3.49
C PRO A 70 -21.76 -13.84 2.90
N TYR A 71 -22.09 -14.39 1.72
CA TYR A 71 -23.33 -14.08 1.00
C TYR A 71 -24.60 -14.15 1.88
N ASP A 72 -24.73 -15.19 2.70
CA ASP A 72 -25.91 -15.40 3.56
C ASP A 72 -26.09 -14.31 4.62
N GLU A 73 -25.01 -13.65 5.02
CA GLU A 73 -25.02 -12.52 5.96
C GLU A 73 -25.23 -11.20 5.21
N ALA A 74 -24.56 -11.04 4.07
CA ALA A 74 -24.67 -9.84 3.24
C ALA A 74 -26.05 -9.65 2.62
N ILE A 75 -26.83 -10.72 2.36
CA ILE A 75 -28.21 -10.59 1.89
C ILE A 75 -29.17 -10.09 2.98
N LYS A 76 -28.91 -10.46 4.24
CA LYS A 76 -29.78 -10.11 5.39
C LYS A 76 -29.59 -8.67 5.85
N ASN A 77 -28.40 -8.11 5.64
CA ASN A 77 -28.08 -6.74 6.01
C ASN A 77 -28.26 -5.83 4.78
N GLU A 78 -29.22 -4.91 4.83
CA GLU A 78 -29.47 -3.95 3.73
C GLU A 78 -28.40 -2.85 3.63
N ASP A 79 -27.71 -2.54 4.74
CA ASP A 79 -26.78 -1.41 4.87
C ASP A 79 -25.29 -1.83 4.82
N VAL A 80 -24.90 -2.72 3.90
CA VAL A 80 -23.48 -3.02 3.72
C VAL A 80 -22.86 -1.95 2.83
N GLU A 81 -22.04 -1.08 3.44
CA GLU A 81 -21.23 -0.12 2.70
C GLU A 81 -20.29 -0.85 1.72
N PRO A 82 -20.25 -0.46 0.43
CA PRO A 82 -19.36 -1.07 -0.55
C PRO A 82 -17.90 -0.93 -0.12
N LEU A 83 -17.12 -2.01 -0.22
CA LEU A 83 -15.69 -1.94 0.06
C LEU A 83 -14.99 -1.25 -1.12
N ASP A 84 -14.44 -0.06 -0.90
CA ASP A 84 -13.64 0.62 -1.91
C ASP A 84 -12.25 -0.03 -2.01
N GLU A 85 -12.11 -0.94 -2.98
CA GLU A 85 -10.84 -1.62 -3.26
C GLU A 85 -9.70 -0.63 -3.56
N SER A 86 -10.00 0.54 -4.10
CA SER A 86 -8.98 1.56 -4.38
C SER A 86 -8.39 2.13 -3.10
N LEU A 87 -9.22 2.31 -2.06
CA LEU A 87 -8.79 2.69 -0.73
C LEU A 87 -7.97 1.58 -0.08
N THR A 88 -8.40 0.31 -0.20
CA THR A 88 -7.62 -0.83 0.32
C THR A 88 -6.24 -0.91 -0.32
N ARG A 89 -6.14 -0.77 -1.64
CA ARG A 89 -4.85 -0.77 -2.35
C ARG A 89 -3.98 0.41 -1.94
N ARG A 90 -4.56 1.61 -1.77
CA ARG A 90 -3.84 2.80 -1.28
C ARG A 90 -3.33 2.59 0.14
N LEU A 91 -4.14 2.03 1.03
CA LEU A 91 -3.77 1.72 2.40
C LEU A 91 -2.58 0.75 2.44
N GLN A 92 -2.64 -0.34 1.67
CA GLN A 92 -1.56 -1.32 1.57
C GLN A 92 -0.27 -0.70 1.03
N ALA A 93 -0.36 0.12 -0.02
CA ALA A 93 0.80 0.81 -0.57
C ALA A 93 1.42 1.80 0.43
N GLN A 94 0.60 2.53 1.19
CA GLN A 94 1.07 3.42 2.24
C GLN A 94 1.72 2.66 3.40
N GLN A 95 1.15 1.52 3.82
CA GLN A 95 1.77 0.66 4.83
C GLN A 95 3.16 0.19 4.39
N GLN A 96 3.29 -0.28 3.15
CA GLN A 96 4.59 -0.69 2.61
C GLN A 96 5.61 0.46 2.60
N GLN A 97 5.19 1.67 2.20
CA GLN A 97 6.06 2.84 2.25
C GLN A 97 6.51 3.19 3.67
N VAL A 98 5.59 3.10 4.65
CA VAL A 98 5.91 3.36 6.06
C VAL A 98 6.91 2.32 6.57
N GLU A 99 6.74 1.05 6.25
CA GLU A 99 7.65 -0.03 6.63
C GLU A 99 9.05 0.17 6.03
N GLU A 100 9.12 0.46 4.72
CA GLU A 100 10.38 0.71 4.03
C GLU A 100 11.12 1.92 4.60
N LEU A 101 10.40 3.03 4.82
CA LEU A 101 10.99 4.24 5.37
C LEU A 101 11.47 4.02 6.81
N THR A 102 10.71 3.27 7.60
CA THR A 102 11.08 2.91 8.97
C THR A 102 12.36 2.09 9.00
N LEU A 103 12.49 1.10 8.10
CA LEU A 103 13.70 0.30 7.94
C LEU A 103 14.89 1.18 7.52
N SER A 104 14.70 2.06 6.53
CA SER A 104 15.74 2.98 6.05
C SER A 104 16.24 3.91 7.16
N VAL A 105 15.32 4.47 7.96
CA VAL A 105 15.67 5.32 9.11
C VAL A 105 16.42 4.52 10.17
N ALA A 106 16.01 3.30 10.47
CA ALA A 106 16.72 2.43 11.41
C ALA A 106 18.15 2.12 10.94
N GLU A 107 18.33 1.78 9.66
CA GLU A 107 19.65 1.55 9.07
C GLU A 107 20.53 2.80 9.10
N ARG A 108 19.97 3.96 8.75
CA ARG A 108 20.69 5.24 8.80
C ARG A 108 21.10 5.59 10.23
N ARG A 109 20.22 5.42 11.22
CA ARG A 109 20.54 5.64 12.64
C ARG A 109 21.68 4.75 13.12
N LYS A 110 21.80 3.55 12.57
CA LYS A 110 22.91 2.63 12.88
C LYS A 110 24.21 3.02 12.17
N ARG A 111 24.18 3.29 10.87
CA ARG A 111 25.41 3.43 10.04
C ARG A 111 25.97 4.85 10.00
N VAL A 112 25.10 5.87 9.97
CA VAL A 112 25.53 7.27 9.76
C VAL A 112 26.42 7.79 10.89
N PRO A 113 26.15 7.52 12.19
CA PRO A 113 27.01 8.02 13.26
C PRO A 113 28.45 7.48 13.17
N GLU A 114 28.61 6.20 12.84
CA GLU A 114 29.95 5.58 12.68
C GLU A 114 30.70 6.19 11.50
N GLN A 115 30.02 6.41 10.37
CA GLN A 115 30.61 7.05 9.19
C GLN A 115 31.04 8.49 9.47
N VAL A 116 30.19 9.27 10.16
CA VAL A 116 30.51 10.65 10.54
C VAL A 116 31.71 10.69 11.48
N LYS A 117 31.77 9.80 12.48
CA LYS A 117 32.91 9.69 13.39
C LYS A 117 34.21 9.42 12.62
N MET A 118 34.21 8.43 11.73
CA MET A 118 35.39 8.07 10.95
C MET A 118 35.90 9.23 10.08
N LEU A 119 34.99 9.96 9.42
CA LEU A 119 35.34 11.13 8.61
C LEU A 119 35.88 12.28 9.46
N LEU A 120 35.28 12.51 10.64
CA LEU A 120 35.73 13.56 11.56
C LEU A 120 37.11 13.24 12.13
N ASP A 121 37.35 11.99 12.54
CA ASP A 121 38.64 11.54 13.05
C ASP A 121 39.76 11.69 12.00
N ASP A 122 39.49 11.37 10.73
CA ASP A 122 40.43 11.58 9.62
C ASP A 122 40.70 13.07 9.36
N ALA A 123 39.66 13.91 9.35
CA ALA A 123 39.80 15.35 9.18
C ALA A 123 40.66 15.98 10.29
N ILE A 124 40.41 15.60 11.55
CA ILE A 124 41.20 16.07 12.70
C ILE A 124 42.66 15.62 12.57
N ARG A 125 42.92 14.33 12.26
CA ARG A 125 44.30 13.83 12.10
C ARG A 125 45.07 14.58 11.02
N ARG A 126 44.43 14.87 9.88
CA ARG A 126 45.07 15.66 8.81
C ARG A 126 45.38 17.08 9.25
N GLN A 127 44.48 17.73 9.98
CA GLN A 127 44.72 19.07 10.51
C GLN A 127 45.82 19.10 11.57
N SER A 128 45.84 18.13 12.49
CA SER A 128 46.92 18.00 13.48
C SER A 128 48.28 17.76 12.82
N ALA A 129 48.35 16.90 11.80
CA ALA A 129 49.59 16.65 11.07
C ALA A 129 50.11 17.89 10.30
N LEU A 130 49.23 18.81 9.91
CA LEU A 130 49.61 20.09 9.32
C LEU A 130 50.07 21.10 10.38
N ALA A 131 49.42 21.11 11.55
CA ALA A 131 49.80 21.97 12.68
C ALA A 131 51.16 21.59 13.28
N ASP A 132 51.43 20.29 13.46
CA ASP A 132 52.71 19.79 13.97
C ASP A 132 53.89 20.05 13.00
N ARG A 133 53.61 20.29 11.72
CA ARG A 133 54.62 20.59 10.70
C ARG A 133 55.01 22.08 10.68
N ILE A 134 54.27 22.93 11.39
CA ILE A 134 54.57 24.33 11.62
C ILE A 134 55.26 24.41 12.99
N GLU A 135 56.49 23.91 13.07
CA GLU A 135 57.35 24.25 14.21
C GLU A 135 57.55 25.77 14.19
N PHE A 136 57.20 26.42 15.30
CA PHE A 136 57.46 27.83 15.56
C PHE A 136 58.95 28.12 15.34
N GLU A 137 59.30 28.87 14.29
CA GLU A 137 60.56 29.63 14.32
C GLU A 137 60.40 30.71 15.40
N PRO A 138 61.16 30.68 16.50
CA PRO A 138 61.16 31.79 17.43
C PRO A 138 61.73 33.00 16.69
N GLU A 139 60.93 34.06 16.51
CA GLU A 139 61.45 35.32 15.99
C GLU A 139 62.58 35.80 16.93
N GLU A 140 63.81 35.74 16.44
CA GLU A 140 64.96 36.33 17.09
C GLU A 140 64.70 37.83 17.29
N GLY A 141 64.78 38.26 18.55
CA GLY A 141 64.53 39.64 18.96
C GLY A 141 65.36 40.64 18.18
N LYS A 142 64.69 41.45 17.36
CA LYS A 142 65.25 42.70 16.82
C LYS A 142 65.53 43.66 17.98
N GLN A 143 66.80 43.74 18.38
CA GLN A 143 67.36 44.87 19.11
C GLN A 143 67.09 46.15 18.30
N THR A 144 66.17 46.98 18.77
CA THR A 144 66.10 48.38 18.38
C THR A 144 66.98 49.17 19.34
N GLN A 145 68.20 49.47 18.89
CA GLN A 145 69.04 50.52 19.46
C GLN A 145 68.30 51.85 19.29
N ASN A 146 67.65 52.33 20.35
CA ASN A 146 67.29 53.73 20.46
C ASN A 146 68.55 54.50 20.86
N GLY A 147 69.11 55.20 19.87
CA GLY A 147 70.14 56.22 20.09
C GLY A 147 69.53 57.39 20.84
N ASP A 148 69.89 57.52 22.11
CA ASP A 148 69.67 58.73 22.89
C ASP A 148 71.00 59.50 22.88
N SER A 149 71.13 60.42 21.93
CA SER A 149 72.22 61.38 21.86
C SER A 149 71.72 62.69 22.45
N ASP A 150 71.93 62.87 23.75
CA ASP A 150 71.70 64.16 24.38
C ASP A 150 72.95 64.64 25.16
N MET A 151 73.40 65.82 24.74
CA MET A 151 74.08 66.86 25.50
C MET A 151 75.60 66.80 25.81
N LYS A 152 76.29 67.73 25.13
CA LYS A 152 77.16 68.79 25.66
C LYS A 152 78.55 68.43 26.21
N ASN A 153 79.57 69.10 25.67
CA ASN A 153 80.31 70.19 26.37
C ASN A 153 81.57 70.61 25.61
N GLY A 154 81.92 71.91 25.68
CA GLY A 154 83.28 72.41 25.52
C GLY A 154 83.53 73.32 24.33
#